data_AF-A0A2D8LMA7-F1
#
_entry.id   AF-A0A2D8LMA7-F1
#
_cell.length_a   1.000
_cell.length_b   1.000
_cell.length_c   1.000
_cell.angle_alpha   90.00
_cell.angle_beta   90.00
_cell.angle_gamma   90.00
#
_symmetry.space_group_name_H-M   'P 1'
#
loop_
_entity.id
_entity.type
_entity.pdbx_description
1 polymer ?
#
loop_
_entity_poly.entity_id
_entity_poly.type
_entity_poly.pdbx_seq_one_letter_code
_entity_poly.pdbx_strand_id
1 'polypeptide(L)'
;MINRFLLKEFGSRIRQLRTALKLSQEQLSFITGFHRTYIGMIERGERNISLTNIAIFAKAFDMTIDQLLKFDNSQVLLKQYQYKSES
;
A
#
# COMPACT_ATOMS: atom_id res chain seq x y z
N MET A 1 -2.02 -6.65 -17.95
CA MET A 1 -2.30 -5.31 -17.37
C MET A 1 -2.07 -5.25 -15.84
N ILE A 2 -1.76 -4.06 -15.30
CA ILE A 2 -1.68 -3.75 -13.85
C ILE A 2 -2.56 -2.53 -13.56
N ASN A 3 -3.43 -2.61 -12.55
CA ASN A 3 -4.28 -1.51 -12.08
C ASN A 3 -3.45 -0.45 -11.32
N ARG A 4 -2.76 0.44 -12.05
CA ARG A 4 -1.82 1.43 -11.47
C ARG A 4 -2.48 2.40 -10.48
N PHE A 5 -3.75 2.76 -10.70
CA PHE A 5 -4.47 3.64 -9.77
C PHE A 5 -4.61 2.98 -8.39
N LEU A 6 -4.85 1.67 -8.32
CA LEU A 6 -4.95 0.93 -7.06
C LEU A 6 -3.62 0.94 -6.29
N LEU A 7 -2.49 0.84 -7.00
CA LEU A 7 -1.17 0.95 -6.38
C LEU A 7 -0.93 2.34 -5.78
N LYS A 8 -1.44 3.41 -6.42
CA LYS A 8 -1.36 4.78 -5.89
C LYS A 8 -2.23 4.97 -4.66
N GLU A 9 -3.46 4.45 -4.66
CA GLU A 9 -4.35 4.49 -3.49
C GLU A 9 -3.75 3.76 -2.30
N PHE A 10 -3.24 2.55 -2.53
CA PHE A 10 -2.54 1.80 -1.50
C PHE A 10 -1.29 2.54 -0.99
N GLY A 11 -0.44 3.05 -1.89
CA GLY A 11 0.75 3.82 -1.54
C GLY A 11 0.44 5.07 -0.71
N SER A 12 -0.62 5.80 -1.08
CA SER A 12 -1.12 6.96 -0.34
C SER A 12 -1.53 6.57 1.08
N ARG A 13 -2.27 5.47 1.23
CA ARG A 13 -2.70 4.96 2.55
C ARG A 13 -1.51 4.57 3.43
N ILE A 14 -0.50 3.90 2.89
CA ILE A 14 0.73 3.57 3.63
C ILE A 14 1.43 4.85 4.10
N ARG A 15 1.56 5.85 3.22
CA ARG A 15 2.15 7.14 3.57
C ARG A 15 1.37 7.84 4.68
N GLN A 16 0.04 7.89 4.58
CA GLN A 16 -0.84 8.49 5.57
C GLN A 16 -0.64 7.85 6.95
N LEU A 17 -0.75 6.52 7.05
CA LEU A 17 -0.55 5.76 8.29
C LEU A 17 0.84 5.99 8.88
N ARG A 18 1.88 5.92 8.04
CA ARG A 18 3.26 6.18 8.48
C ARG A 18 3.40 7.59 9.07
N THR A 19 2.86 8.60 8.40
CA THR A 19 2.95 10.00 8.87
C THR A 19 2.10 10.27 10.10
N ALA A 20 0.95 9.61 10.26
CA ALA A 20 0.11 9.70 11.45
C ALA A 20 0.85 9.18 12.70
N LEU A 21 1.67 8.14 12.52
CA LEU A 21 2.58 7.61 13.54
C LEU A 21 3.90 8.39 13.67
N LYS A 22 4.06 9.51 12.94
CA LYS A 22 5.27 10.35 12.91
C LYS A 22 6.55 9.59 12.52
N LEU A 23 6.42 8.53 11.73
CA LEU A 23 7.55 7.73 11.28
C LEU A 23 8.15 8.29 9.98
N SER A 24 9.47 8.30 9.87
CA SER A 24 10.19 8.45 8.61
C SER A 24 10.14 7.14 7.79
N GLN A 25 10.45 7.20 6.50
CA GLN A 25 10.56 5.97 5.69
C GLN A 25 11.68 5.05 6.20
N GLU A 26 12.75 5.61 6.77
CA GLU A 26 13.86 4.84 7.37
C GLU A 26 13.38 4.10 8.62
N GLN A 27 12.59 4.75 9.48
CA GLN A 27 12.03 4.13 10.68
C GLN A 27 11.03 3.02 10.32
N LEU A 28 10.17 3.23 9.32
CA LEU A 28 9.28 2.17 8.85
C LEU A 28 10.07 1.00 8.22
N SER A 29 11.20 1.29 7.59
CA SER A 29 12.15 0.29 7.07
C SER A 29 12.64 -0.62 8.19
N PHE A 30 13.07 -0.04 9.30
CA PHE A 30 13.52 -0.78 10.47
C PHE A 30 12.40 -1.68 11.07
N ILE A 31 11.17 -1.16 11.16
CA ILE A 31 10.02 -1.91 11.71
C ILE A 31 9.62 -3.08 10.81
N THR A 32 9.59 -2.86 9.50
CA THR A 32 9.08 -3.85 8.54
C THR A 32 10.15 -4.80 8.00
N GLY A 33 11.43 -4.46 8.17
CA GLY A 33 12.56 -5.17 7.56
C GLY A 33 12.73 -4.90 6.06
N PHE A 34 11.91 -4.03 5.46
CA PHE A 34 12.05 -3.65 4.05
C PHE A 34 13.07 -2.52 3.88
N HIS A 35 13.81 -2.55 2.77
CA HIS A 35 14.71 -1.46 2.43
C HIS A 35 13.94 -0.14 2.26
N ARG A 36 14.46 0.99 2.77
CA ARG A 36 13.80 2.31 2.69
C ARG A 36 13.34 2.67 1.28
N THR A 37 14.14 2.37 0.25
CA THR A 37 13.76 2.66 -1.14
C THR A 37 12.53 1.87 -1.58
N TYR A 38 12.35 0.63 -1.11
CA TYR A 38 11.17 -0.18 -1.39
C TYR A 38 9.90 0.43 -0.78
N ILE A 39 9.99 0.93 0.46
CA ILE A 39 8.91 1.70 1.08
C ILE A 39 8.58 2.94 0.24
N GLY A 40 9.59 3.70 -0.17
CA GLY A 40 9.37 4.85 -1.05
C GLY A 40 8.70 4.50 -2.38
N MET A 41 9.08 3.38 -2.99
CA MET A 41 8.46 2.88 -4.22
C MET A 41 7.00 2.46 -4.00
N ILE A 42 6.67 1.84 -2.86
CA ILE A 42 5.28 1.52 -2.49
C ILE A 42 4.47 2.80 -2.35
N GLU A 43 4.97 3.79 -1.59
CA GLU A 43 4.25 5.05 -1.34
C GLU A 43 3.97 5.85 -2.61
N ARG A 44 4.78 5.67 -3.66
CA ARG A 44 4.57 6.27 -4.98
C ARG A 44 3.75 5.40 -5.95
N GLY A 45 3.35 4.19 -5.55
CA GLY A 45 2.61 3.26 -6.40
C GLY A 45 3.44 2.61 -7.52
N GLU A 46 4.77 2.54 -7.35
CA GLU A 46 5.73 2.01 -8.34
C GLU A 46 5.97 0.51 -8.21
N ARG A 47 5.41 -0.13 -7.16
CA ARG A 47 5.54 -1.56 -6.90
C ARG A 47 4.19 -2.21 -6.67
N ASN A 48 3.98 -3.32 -7.36
CA ASN A 48 2.90 -4.25 -7.06
C ASN A 48 3.34 -5.15 -5.90
N ILE A 49 2.92 -4.79 -4.69
CA ILE A 49 3.27 -5.51 -3.46
C ILE A 49 2.53 -6.85 -3.38
N SER A 50 3.18 -7.90 -2.87
CA SER A 50 2.54 -9.20 -2.64
C SER A 50 1.63 -9.17 -1.41
N LEU A 51 0.65 -10.06 -1.36
CA LEU A 51 -0.25 -10.21 -0.21
C LEU A 51 0.51 -10.46 1.11
N THR A 52 1.56 -11.28 1.07
CA THR A 52 2.39 -11.57 2.25
C THR A 52 3.10 -10.32 2.78
N ASN A 53 3.57 -9.45 1.88
CA ASN A 53 4.21 -8.21 2.28
C ASN A 53 3.17 -7.20 2.82
N ILE A 54 1.96 -7.15 2.25
CA ILE A 54 0.85 -6.34 2.81
C ILE A 54 0.59 -6.74 4.26
N ALA A 55 0.61 -8.03 4.59
CA ALA A 55 0.43 -8.51 5.96
C ALA A 55 1.52 -7.98 6.93
N ILE A 56 2.76 -7.81 6.46
CA ILE A 56 3.84 -7.21 7.26
C ILE A 56 3.54 -5.74 7.55
N PHE A 57 3.07 -4.97 6.56
CA PHE A 57 2.65 -3.58 6.79
C PHE A 57 1.45 -3.50 7.73
N ALA A 58 0.47 -4.39 7.59
CA ALA A 58 -0.69 -4.45 8.48
C ALA A 58 -0.25 -4.66 9.93
N LYS A 59 0.66 -5.62 10.17
CA LYS A 59 1.28 -5.86 11.48
C LYS A 59 2.06 -4.64 11.98
N ALA A 60 2.82 -3.97 11.12
CA ALA A 60 3.60 -2.79 11.50
C ALA A 60 2.73 -1.59 11.93
N PHE A 61 1.48 -1.53 11.47
CA PHE A 61 0.51 -0.51 11.84
C PHE A 61 -0.51 -0.96 12.89
N ASP A 62 -0.35 -2.17 13.45
CA ASP A 62 -1.28 -2.80 14.39
C ASP A 62 -2.72 -2.88 13.83
N MET A 63 -2.83 -3.34 12.58
CA MET A 63 -4.08 -3.48 11.84
C MET A 63 -4.21 -4.89 11.26
N THR A 64 -5.46 -5.31 11.09
CA THR A 64 -5.80 -6.44 10.21
C THR A 64 -5.64 -6.06 8.73
N ILE A 65 -5.55 -7.05 7.84
CA ILE A 65 -5.40 -6.80 6.40
C ILE A 65 -6.61 -6.08 5.82
N ASP A 66 -7.83 -6.43 6.23
CA ASP A 66 -9.06 -5.78 5.77
C ASP A 66 -9.12 -4.31 6.20
N GLN A 67 -8.71 -4.00 7.44
CA GLN A 67 -8.57 -2.63 7.89
C GLN A 67 -7.52 -1.88 7.05
N LEU A 68 -6.36 -2.47 6.76
CA LEU A 68 -5.33 -1.83 5.93
C LEU A 68 -5.80 -1.60 4.49
N LEU A 69 -6.66 -2.46 3.94
CA LEU A 69 -7.15 -2.36 2.56
C LEU A 69 -8.50 -1.63 2.43
N LYS A 70 -9.06 -1.12 3.53
CA LYS A 70 -10.30 -0.35 3.50
C LYS A 70 -10.06 1.04 2.89
N PHE A 71 -10.57 1.26 1.69
CA PHE A 71 -10.56 2.55 1.00
C PHE A 71 -11.97 3.17 1.03
N ASP A 72 -12.07 4.46 1.34
CA ASP A 72 -13.37 5.15 1.45
C ASP A 72 -14.11 5.18 0.11
N ASN A 73 -13.37 5.19 -1.00
CA ASN A 73 -13.90 5.29 -2.37
C ASN A 73 -14.00 3.93 -3.09
N SER A 74 -14.08 2.79 -2.38
CA SER A 74 -14.03 1.45 -2.98
C SER A 74 -15.01 1.23 -4.14
N GLN A 75 -16.24 1.78 -4.07
CA GLN A 75 -17.23 1.63 -5.15
C GLN A 75 -16.87 2.43 -6.41
N VAL A 76 -16.18 3.57 -6.25
CA VAL A 76 -15.68 4.36 -7.39
C VAL A 76 -14.47 3.66 -7.99
N LEU A 77 -13.57 3.15 -7.14
CA LEU A 77 -12.38 2.41 -7.57
C LEU A 77 -12.76 1.18 -8.38
N LEU A 78 -13.76 0.40 -7.94
CA LEU A 78 -14.21 -0.81 -8.63
C LEU A 78 -14.53 -0.56 -10.12
N LYS A 79 -15.12 0.59 -10.46
CA LYS A 79 -15.46 0.95 -11.84
C LYS A 79 -14.23 1.19 -12.74
N GLN A 80 -13.06 1.41 -12.15
CA GLN A 80 -11.80 1.65 -12.85
C GLN A 80 -10.96 0.37 -13.01
N TYR A 81 -11.38 -0.73 -12.39
CA TYR A 81 -10.64 -1.98 -12.43
C TYR A 81 -10.70 -2.53 -13.85
N GLN A 82 -9.52 -2.80 -14.40
CA GLN A 82 -9.39 -3.47 -15.68
C GLN A 82 -9.16 -4.97 -15.45
N TYR A 83 -9.59 -5.80 -16.41
CA TYR A 83 -9.28 -7.23 -16.46
C TYR A 83 -7.99 -7.48 -17.26
N LYS A 84 -7.26 -8.55 -16.91
CA LYS A 84 -6.04 -8.91 -17.66
C LYS A 84 -6.30 -9.22 -19.14
N SER A 85 -7.52 -9.62 -19.48
CA SER A 85 -7.98 -9.87 -20.85
C SER A 85 -8.25 -8.61 -21.66
N GLU A 86 -8.33 -7.44 -21.02
CA GLU A 86 -8.52 -6.14 -21.70
C GLU A 86 -7.20 -5.53 -22.19
N SER A 87 -6.11 -6.30 -22.16
CA SER A 87 -4.77 -5.91 -22.62
C SER A 87 -4.19 -6.85 -23.65
#